data_AF-B5I5Y8-F1
#
_entry.id   AF-B5I5Y8-F1
#
_cell.length_a   1.000
_cell.length_b   1.000
_cell.length_c   1.000
_cell.angle_alpha   90.00
_cell.angle_beta   90.00
_cell.angle_gamma   90.00
#
_symmetry.space_group_name_H-M   'P 1'
#
loop_
_entity.id
_entity.type
_entity.pdbx_description
1 polymer ?
#
loop_
_entity_poly.entity_id
_entity_poly.type
_entity_poly.pdbx_seq_one_letter_code
_entity_poly.pdbx_strand_id
1 'polypeptide(L)'
;MRERADHCLETHLTLRELRALRMELPYRTRIHVCENPRVVEAAADAGCGEPLICTSGSATTVVLTLLDALASAGCAFVYHGDFDGPGIMLANRVVERYGAEPWRMRTEDYEYLVTRAQAHGTPQYCSADRGQRRCGTRNWPRPWRHWESPSTRRRPSTCSWRISA
;
A
#
# COMPACT_ATOMS: atom_id res chain seq x y z
N MET A 1 -3.84 8.87 -16.70
CA MET A 1 -3.66 8.64 -15.25
C MET A 1 -4.68 9.38 -14.41
N ARG A 2 -4.90 10.68 -14.63
CA ARG A 2 -5.91 11.47 -13.91
C ARG A 2 -7.31 10.92 -14.01
N GLU A 3 -7.79 10.72 -15.23
CA GLU A 3 -9.12 10.16 -15.49
C GLU A 3 -9.34 8.83 -14.75
N ARG A 4 -8.33 7.95 -14.72
CA ARG A 4 -8.40 6.70 -13.96
C ARG A 4 -8.44 6.95 -12.45
N ALA A 5 -7.63 7.87 -11.93
CA ALA A 5 -7.64 8.26 -10.52
C ALA A 5 -8.99 8.90 -10.11
N ASP A 6 -9.59 9.73 -10.96
CA ASP A 6 -10.91 10.33 -10.74
C ASP A 6 -12.02 9.26 -10.65
N HIS A 7 -11.80 8.11 -11.29
CA HIS A 7 -12.66 6.93 -11.22
C HIS A 7 -12.19 5.86 -10.22
N CYS A 8 -11.20 6.16 -9.36
CA CYS A 8 -10.63 5.22 -8.39
C CYS A 8 -10.10 3.92 -9.02
N LEU A 9 -9.53 4.00 -10.23
CA LEU A 9 -8.95 2.87 -10.95
C LEU A 9 -7.42 2.85 -10.84
N GLU A 10 -6.86 1.69 -10.51
CA GLU A 10 -5.42 1.48 -10.44
C GLU A 10 -4.77 1.58 -11.82
N THR A 11 -3.54 2.12 -11.86
CA THR A 11 -2.77 2.21 -13.10
C THR A 11 -1.49 1.40 -13.02
N HIS A 12 -1.39 0.38 -13.88
CA HIS A 12 -0.14 -0.33 -14.10
C HIS A 12 0.79 0.50 -14.97
N LEU A 13 2.06 0.58 -14.55
CA LEU A 13 3.08 1.33 -15.25
C LEU A 13 4.14 0.39 -15.80
N THR A 14 4.48 0.60 -17.07
CA THR A 14 5.69 0.06 -17.70
C THR A 14 6.87 1.01 -17.50
N LEU A 15 8.10 0.50 -17.63
CA LEU A 15 9.30 1.35 -17.57
C LEU A 15 9.29 2.43 -18.68
N ARG A 16 8.73 2.12 -19.85
CA ARG A 16 8.63 3.06 -20.97
C ARG A 16 7.74 4.25 -20.62
N GLU A 17 6.58 3.98 -20.02
CA GLU A 17 5.67 5.03 -19.55
C GLU A 17 6.36 5.85 -18.46
N LEU A 18 7.00 5.20 -17.48
CA LEU A 18 7.70 5.89 -16.39
C LEU A 18 8.75 6.90 -16.89
N ARG A 19 9.52 6.53 -17.94
CA ARG A 19 10.51 7.42 -18.54
C ARG A 19 9.92 8.63 -19.27
N ALA A 20 8.68 8.51 -19.74
CA ALA A 20 7.98 9.61 -20.40
C ALA A 20 7.21 10.50 -19.42
N LEU A 21 6.97 10.02 -18.19
CA LEU A 21 6.23 10.76 -17.17
C LEU A 21 7.06 11.90 -16.60
N ARG A 22 6.40 13.05 -16.44
CA ARG A 22 6.88 14.15 -15.60
C ARG A 22 6.02 14.19 -14.35
N MET A 23 6.64 13.91 -13.21
CA MET A 23 5.98 13.91 -11.92
C MET A 23 6.27 15.22 -11.21
N GLU A 24 5.23 16.02 -11.00
CA GLU A 24 5.29 17.22 -10.17
C GLU A 24 4.47 16.95 -8.92
N LEU A 25 5.19 16.72 -7.81
CA LEU A 25 4.59 16.55 -6.50
C LEU A 25 5.10 17.66 -5.58
N PRO A 26 4.26 18.18 -4.67
CA PRO A 26 4.72 19.05 -3.62
C PRO A 26 5.88 18.43 -2.84
N TYR A 27 6.85 19.24 -2.44
CA TYR A 27 7.95 18.78 -1.60
C TYR A 27 7.42 18.12 -0.32
N ARG A 28 8.03 17.00 0.09
CA ARG A 28 7.60 16.17 1.22
C ARG A 28 6.19 15.59 1.11
N THR A 29 5.69 15.40 -0.11
CA THR A 29 4.49 14.58 -0.31
C THR A 29 4.73 13.19 0.29
N ARG A 30 3.82 12.75 1.14
CA ARG A 30 3.85 11.40 1.72
C ARG A 30 3.25 10.42 0.71
N ILE A 31 4.02 9.40 0.36
CA ILE A 31 3.65 8.37 -0.61
C ILE A 31 3.55 7.03 0.12
N HIS A 32 2.39 6.40 0.02
CA HIS A 32 2.15 5.07 0.55
C HIS A 32 2.68 4.04 -0.44
N VAL A 33 3.41 3.06 0.06
CA VAL A 33 3.92 1.94 -0.71
C VAL A 33 3.38 0.67 -0.10
N CYS A 34 2.70 -0.15 -0.89
CA CYS A 34 2.20 -1.45 -0.45
C CYS A 34 2.75 -2.58 -1.33
N GLU A 35 2.90 -3.78 -0.77
CA GLU A 35 3.29 -4.95 -1.56
C GLU A 35 2.07 -5.61 -2.23
N ASN A 36 0.98 -5.76 -1.47
CA ASN A 36 -0.18 -6.53 -1.88
C ASN A 36 -1.20 -5.68 -2.67
N PRO A 37 -1.60 -6.07 -3.90
CA PRO A 37 -2.57 -5.31 -4.71
C PRO A 37 -3.96 -5.22 -4.06
N ARG A 38 -4.31 -6.12 -3.12
CA ARG A 38 -5.56 -6.00 -2.33
C ARG A 38 -5.62 -4.70 -1.53
N VAL A 39 -4.49 -4.14 -1.12
CA VAL A 39 -4.44 -2.87 -0.40
C VAL A 39 -4.83 -1.72 -1.33
N VAL A 40 -4.43 -1.76 -2.60
CA VAL A 40 -4.82 -0.76 -3.61
C VAL A 40 -6.31 -0.79 -3.86
N GLU A 41 -6.88 -1.98 -4.06
CA GLU A 41 -8.32 -2.11 -4.26
C GLU A 41 -9.12 -1.64 -3.04
N ALA A 42 -8.67 -1.99 -1.83
CA ALA A 42 -9.33 -1.54 -0.62
C ALA A 42 -9.25 0.00 -0.47
N ALA A 43 -8.14 0.62 -0.87
CA ALA A 43 -7.99 2.07 -0.88
C ALA A 43 -8.89 2.73 -1.93
N ALA A 44 -9.01 2.15 -3.12
CA ALA A 44 -9.90 2.59 -4.18
C ALA A 44 -11.37 2.48 -3.77
N ASP A 45 -11.80 1.33 -3.24
CA ASP A 45 -13.15 1.09 -2.70
C ASP A 45 -13.52 2.08 -1.59
N ALA A 46 -12.54 2.52 -0.80
CA ALA A 46 -12.70 3.50 0.26
C ALA A 46 -12.67 4.95 -0.23
N GLY A 47 -12.39 5.20 -1.51
CA GLY A 47 -12.24 6.55 -2.08
C GLY A 47 -11.03 7.31 -1.53
N CYS A 48 -9.95 6.60 -1.19
CA CYS A 48 -8.72 7.22 -0.72
C CYS A 48 -8.04 8.00 -1.85
N GLY A 49 -7.76 9.29 -1.61
CA GLY A 49 -7.06 10.16 -2.55
C GLY A 49 -5.56 10.32 -2.27
N GLU A 50 -5.01 9.61 -1.28
CA GLU A 50 -3.58 9.67 -0.95
C GLU A 50 -2.76 8.88 -1.99
N PRO A 51 -1.56 9.35 -2.39
CA PRO A 51 -0.73 8.64 -3.36
C PRO A 51 -0.32 7.26 -2.84
N LEU A 52 -0.68 6.20 -3.59
CA LEU A 52 -0.38 4.81 -3.27
C LEU A 52 0.32 4.12 -4.44
N ILE A 53 1.43 3.46 -4.17
CA ILE A 53 2.21 2.66 -5.11
C ILE A 53 2.19 1.21 -4.65
N CYS A 54 1.83 0.29 -5.53
CA CYS A 54 1.90 -1.14 -5.25
C CYS A 54 3.12 -1.77 -5.91
N THR A 55 3.89 -2.54 -5.16
CA THR A 55 5.03 -3.32 -5.70
C THR A 55 4.59 -4.63 -6.32
N SER A 56 3.40 -5.13 -5.96
CA SER A 56 2.81 -6.39 -6.45
C SER A 56 3.75 -7.58 -6.25
N GLY A 57 4.17 -7.82 -5.01
CA GLY A 57 5.24 -8.76 -4.67
C GLY A 57 6.61 -8.08 -4.63
N SER A 58 7.56 -8.62 -5.39
CA SER A 58 8.94 -8.12 -5.39
C SER A 58 9.06 -6.76 -6.07
N ALA A 59 9.88 -5.86 -5.52
CA ALA A 59 10.18 -4.58 -6.15
C ALA A 59 10.92 -4.79 -7.48
N THR A 60 10.16 -4.75 -8.57
CA THR A 60 10.66 -4.75 -9.94
C THR A 60 11.47 -3.48 -10.24
N THR A 61 12.29 -3.52 -11.28
CA THR A 61 13.07 -2.35 -11.76
C THR A 61 12.20 -1.11 -11.94
N VAL A 62 10.95 -1.26 -12.37
CA VAL A 62 10.00 -0.15 -12.55
C VAL A 62 9.68 0.52 -11.22
N VAL A 63 9.36 -0.27 -10.19
CA VAL A 63 9.05 0.22 -8.85
C VAL A 63 10.24 0.99 -8.29
N LEU A 64 11.44 0.40 -8.35
CA LEU A 64 12.64 1.05 -7.83
C LEU A 64 12.94 2.36 -8.58
N THR A 65 12.83 2.36 -9.91
CA THR A 65 13.04 3.57 -10.72
C THR A 65 12.04 4.67 -10.37
N LEU A 66 10.79 4.30 -10.09
CA LEU A 66 9.75 5.24 -9.68
C LEU A 66 10.05 5.82 -8.29
N LEU A 67 10.40 4.96 -7.34
CA LEU A 67 10.76 5.39 -5.98
C LEU A 67 12.01 6.28 -5.98
N ASP A 68 13.03 5.96 -6.79
CA ASP A 68 14.22 6.80 -6.96
C ASP A 68 13.88 8.20 -7.47
N ALA A 69 13.01 8.29 -8.49
CA ALA A 69 12.58 9.56 -9.05
C ALA A 69 11.80 10.41 -8.02
N LEU A 70 10.91 9.76 -7.27
CA LEU A 70 10.11 10.38 -6.21
C LEU A 70 10.96 10.84 -5.03
N ALA A 71 11.95 10.02 -4.63
CA ALA A 71 12.91 10.37 -3.58
C ALA A 71 13.76 11.57 -4.00
N SER A 72 14.19 11.61 -5.26
CA SER A 72 14.94 12.74 -5.84
C SER A 72 14.11 14.03 -5.87
N ALA A 73 12.78 13.92 -6.00
CA ALA A 73 11.84 15.03 -5.89
C ALA A 73 11.54 15.44 -4.42
N GLY A 74 12.13 14.75 -3.43
CA GLY A 74 11.97 15.07 -2.01
C GLY A 74 10.69 14.53 -1.38
N CYS A 75 10.08 13.49 -1.96
CA CYS A 75 8.94 12.79 -1.35
C CYS A 75 9.38 11.94 -0.15
N ALA A 76 8.45 11.69 0.77
CA ALA A 76 8.65 10.81 1.91
C ALA A 76 7.80 9.55 1.74
N PHE A 77 8.30 8.41 2.21
CA PHE A 77 7.65 7.13 2.00
C PHE A 77 7.16 6.51 3.30
N VAL A 78 6.01 5.84 3.22
CA VAL A 78 5.57 4.88 4.24
C VAL A 78 5.31 3.55 3.57
N TYR A 79 5.75 2.45 4.19
CA TYR A 79 5.73 1.13 3.57
C TYR A 79 4.87 0.15 4.36
N HIS A 80 4.02 -0.60 3.67
CA HIS A 80 3.26 -1.72 4.20
C HIS A 80 3.49 -2.97 3.35
N GLY A 81 3.89 -4.06 3.99
CA GLY A 81 4.00 -5.36 3.36
C GLY A 81 3.31 -6.42 4.22
N ASP A 82 3.07 -7.57 3.61
CA ASP A 82 2.62 -8.74 4.38
C ASP A 82 3.70 -9.11 5.42
N PHE A 83 3.25 -9.54 6.60
CA PHE A 83 4.15 -9.89 7.71
C PHE A 83 4.72 -11.31 7.53
N ASP A 84 5.47 -11.51 6.45
CA ASP A 84 6.17 -12.74 6.10
C ASP A 84 7.63 -12.45 5.74
N GLY A 85 8.42 -13.50 5.49
CA GLY A 85 9.85 -13.35 5.16
C GLY A 85 10.09 -12.40 3.98
N PRO A 86 9.48 -12.64 2.80
CA PRO A 86 9.61 -11.77 1.64
C PRO A 86 9.16 -10.31 1.89
N GLY A 87 8.03 -10.11 2.57
CA GLY A 87 7.49 -8.78 2.89
C GLY A 87 8.41 -8.02 3.84
N ILE A 88 8.94 -8.67 4.87
CA ILE A 88 9.94 -8.08 5.78
C ILE A 88 11.23 -7.72 5.03
N MET A 89 11.71 -8.60 4.14
CA MET A 89 12.91 -8.32 3.35
C MET A 89 12.72 -7.11 2.43
N LEU A 90 11.55 -6.97 1.82
CA LEU A 90 11.25 -5.82 0.99
C LEU A 90 11.07 -4.54 1.82
N ALA A 91 10.41 -4.63 2.99
CA ALA A 91 10.29 -3.51 3.93
C ALA A 91 11.68 -2.98 4.31
N ASN A 92 12.59 -3.85 4.75
CA ASN A 92 13.95 -3.46 5.12
C ASN A 92 14.67 -2.77 3.96
N ARG A 93 14.57 -3.32 2.75
CA ARG A 93 15.18 -2.70 1.56
C ARG A 93 14.65 -1.29 1.29
N VAL A 94 13.35 -1.07 1.43
CA VAL A 94 12.71 0.24 1.18
C VAL A 94 13.07 1.24 2.30
N VAL A 95 13.10 0.77 3.55
CA VAL A 95 13.52 1.56 4.72
C VAL A 95 14.99 1.99 4.58
N GLU A 96 15.89 1.04 4.31
CA GLU A 96 17.33 1.31 4.17
C GLU A 96 17.64 2.27 3.02
N ARG A 97 16.96 2.11 1.88
CA ARG A 97 17.26 2.90 0.68
C ARG A 97 16.61 4.28 0.68
N TYR A 98 15.41 4.42 1.24
CA TYR A 98 14.60 5.64 1.10
C TYR A 98 14.20 6.28 2.43
N GLY A 99 14.60 5.72 3.56
CA GLY A 99 14.19 6.20 4.88
C GLY A 99 12.68 6.06 5.11
N ALA A 100 12.04 5.07 4.47
CA ALA A 100 10.60 4.86 4.62
C ALA A 100 10.23 4.45 6.05
N GLU A 101 9.06 4.86 6.51
CA GLU A 101 8.54 4.42 7.82
C GLU A 101 7.62 3.21 7.66
N PRO A 102 7.73 2.18 8.52
CA PRO A 102 6.77 1.07 8.53
C PRO A 102 5.36 1.56 8.87
N TRP A 103 4.39 1.20 8.03
CA TRP A 103 2.97 1.50 8.18
C TRP A 103 2.21 0.22 8.52
N ARG A 104 1.68 0.13 9.75
CA ARG A 104 0.94 -1.03 10.25
C ARG A 104 1.71 -2.35 10.08
N MET A 105 3.01 -2.29 10.36
CA MET A 105 3.95 -3.39 10.14
C MET A 105 4.93 -3.52 11.31
N ARG A 106 4.59 -2.92 12.47
CA ARG A 106 5.37 -3.12 13.70
C ARG A 106 4.91 -4.37 14.42
N THR A 107 5.72 -4.85 15.34
CA THR A 107 5.39 -6.01 16.18
C THR A 107 4.04 -5.83 16.88
N GLU A 108 3.78 -4.64 17.41
CA GLU A 108 2.53 -4.34 18.11
C GLU A 108 1.31 -4.41 17.18
N ASP A 109 1.46 -4.01 15.92
CA ASP A 109 0.41 -4.11 14.91
C ASP A 109 0.08 -5.58 14.63
N TYR A 110 1.10 -6.42 14.51
CA TYR A 110 0.93 -7.86 14.29
C TYR A 110 0.26 -8.55 15.47
N GLU A 111 0.74 -8.31 16.69
CA GLU A 111 0.15 -8.87 17.92
C GLU A 111 -1.33 -8.50 18.05
N TYR A 112 -1.66 -7.23 17.85
CA TYR A 112 -3.04 -6.75 17.85
C TYR A 112 -3.91 -7.48 16.82
N LEU A 113 -3.43 -7.63 15.59
CA LEU A 113 -4.17 -8.30 14.53
C LEU A 113 -4.35 -9.80 14.80
N VAL A 114 -3.35 -10.47 15.37
CA VAL A 114 -3.45 -11.89 15.76
C VAL A 114 -4.50 -12.07 16.86
N THR A 115 -4.46 -11.26 17.93
CA THR A 115 -5.46 -11.31 19.00
C THR A 115 -6.87 -11.08 18.44
N ARG A 116 -7.03 -10.10 17.56
CA ARG A 116 -8.31 -9.79 16.93
C ARG A 116 -8.79 -10.92 16.01
N ALA A 117 -7.90 -11.51 15.22
CA ALA A 117 -8.23 -12.63 14.33
C ALA A 117 -8.69 -13.87 15.11
N GLN A 118 -8.05 -14.16 16.24
CA GLN A 118 -8.45 -15.24 17.15
C GLN A 118 -9.85 -14.99 17.72
N ALA A 119 -10.16 -13.75 18.14
CA ALA A 119 -11.47 -13.38 18.67
C ALA A 119 -12.61 -13.49 17.63
N HIS A 120 -12.30 -13.36 16.33
CA HIS A 120 -13.27 -13.42 15.24
C HIS A 120 -13.31 -14.76 14.50
N GLY A 121 -12.65 -15.79 15.03
CA GLY A 121 -12.72 -17.15 14.47
C GLY A 121 -12.01 -17.32 13.13
N THR A 122 -11.00 -16.49 12.83
CA THR A 122 -10.13 -16.73 11.67
C THR A 122 -9.46 -18.09 11.84
N PRO A 123 -9.49 -18.99 10.82
CA PRO A 123 -8.81 -20.26 10.93
C PRO A 123 -7.33 -20.00 11.20
N GLN A 124 -6.85 -20.45 12.36
CA GLN A 124 -5.41 -20.52 12.59
C GLN A 124 -4.84 -21.38 11.48
N TYR A 125 -3.80 -20.89 10.81
CA TYR A 125 -3.07 -21.71 9.85
C TYR A 125 -2.64 -22.96 10.62
N CYS A 126 -3.17 -24.14 10.26
CA CYS A 126 -2.67 -25.39 10.78
C CYS A 126 -1.18 -25.43 10.42
N SER A 127 -0.30 -25.15 11.38
CA SER A 127 1.09 -25.54 11.28
C SER A 127 1.07 -27.04 11.04
N ALA A 128 1.53 -27.46 9.86
CA ALA A 128 1.31 -28.78 9.30
C ALA A 128 1.62 -29.91 10.31
N ASP A 129 0.56 -30.49 10.88
CA ASP A 129 0.58 -31.90 11.21
C ASP A 129 0.09 -32.65 9.97
N ARG A 130 0.86 -33.65 9.55
CA ARG A 130 0.61 -34.45 8.34
C ARG A 130 -0.72 -35.21 8.49
N GLY A 131 -1.82 -34.64 8.03
CA GLY A 131 -3.06 -35.40 7.85
C GLY A 131 -4.33 -34.57 7.84
N GLN A 132 -5.08 -34.72 6.75
CA GLN A 132 -6.51 -34.40 6.59
C GLN A 132 -6.91 -32.94 6.31
N ARG A 133 -7.26 -32.73 5.04
CA ARG A 133 -7.91 -31.55 4.47
C ARG A 133 -9.41 -31.59 4.77
N ARG A 134 -9.97 -30.48 5.26
CA ARG A 134 -11.32 -30.04 4.89
C ARG A 134 -11.29 -28.52 4.71
N CYS A 135 -11.40 -28.07 3.45
CA CYS A 135 -11.59 -26.66 3.12
C CYS A 135 -13.06 -26.30 3.33
N GLY A 136 -13.35 -25.51 4.38
CA GLY A 136 -14.63 -24.84 4.56
C GLY A 136 -14.71 -23.55 3.73
N THR A 137 -15.89 -23.24 3.21
CA THR A 137 -16.22 -22.08 2.38
C THR A 137 -16.03 -20.75 3.14
N ARG A 138 -15.32 -19.80 2.51
CA ARG A 138 -14.92 -18.51 3.08
C ARG A 138 -16.07 -17.50 3.05
N ASN A 139 -16.41 -16.94 4.20
CA ASN A 139 -17.13 -15.68 4.30
C ASN A 139 -16.26 -14.70 5.09
N TRP A 140 -15.69 -13.69 4.44
CA TRP A 140 -14.78 -12.72 5.05
C TRP A 140 -15.56 -11.53 5.62
N PRO A 141 -15.52 -11.25 6.93
CA PRO A 141 -16.06 -10.01 7.46
C PRO A 141 -15.14 -8.83 7.08
N ARG A 142 -15.73 -7.70 6.61
CA ARG A 142 -15.00 -6.46 6.27
C ARG A 142 -14.54 -5.71 7.54
N PRO A 143 -13.23 -5.58 7.84
CA PRO A 143 -12.79 -4.88 9.05
C PRO A 143 -11.88 -3.68 8.72
N TRP A 144 -12.32 -2.77 7.84
CA TRP A 144 -11.57 -1.54 7.53
C TRP A 144 -12.39 -0.31 7.94
N ARG A 145 -12.43 0.00 9.26
CA ARG A 145 -13.10 1.20 9.82
C ARG A 145 -12.17 2.21 10.50
N HIS A 146 -10.86 2.01 10.45
CA HIS A 146 -9.91 2.94 11.07
C HIS A 146 -9.02 3.60 10.00
N TRP A 147 -9.65 4.28 9.05
CA TRP A 147 -9.00 5.18 8.08
C TRP A 147 -8.97 6.63 8.61
N GLU A 148 -9.05 6.84 9.93
CA GLU A 148 -9.09 8.21 10.45
C GLU A 148 -7.70 8.86 10.40
N SER A 149 -7.44 9.57 9.30
CA SER A 149 -6.40 10.59 9.20
C SER A 149 -6.66 11.65 10.29
N PRO A 150 -5.67 12.01 11.14
CA PRO A 150 -5.81 13.13 12.06
C PRO A 150 -5.66 14.45 11.28
N SER A 151 -6.68 14.82 10.51
CA SER A 151 -6.83 16.16 9.93
C SER A 151 -8.28 16.46 9.53
N THR A 152 -9.17 16.50 10.51
CA THR A 152 -10.44 17.21 10.34
C THR A 152 -10.18 18.71 10.14
N ARG A 153 -10.13 19.18 8.89
CA ARG A 153 -10.63 20.51 8.49
C ARG A 153 -10.73 20.69 6.97
N ARG A 154 -11.98 20.83 6.52
CA ARG A 154 -12.49 21.39 5.25
C ARG A 154 -12.11 20.66 3.96
N ARG A 155 -13.14 20.06 3.34
CA ARG A 155 -13.18 19.77 1.89
C ARG A 155 -12.84 21.05 1.11
N PRO A 156 -11.83 21.07 0.24
CA PRO A 156 -11.85 21.95 -0.91
C PRO A 156 -12.62 21.23 -2.02
N SER A 157 -13.70 21.86 -2.49
CA SER A 157 -14.23 21.60 -3.82
C SER A 157 -13.07 21.69 -4.83
N THR A 158 -12.92 20.66 -5.66
CA THR A 158 -12.00 20.60 -6.81
C THR A 158 -10.52 20.82 -6.49
N CYS A 159 -9.82 19.77 -6.03
CA CYS A 159 -8.36 19.68 -6.23
C CYS A 159 -8.10 19.29 -7.68
N SER A 160 -8.11 20.30 -8.54
CA SER A 160 -7.60 20.22 -9.91
C SER A 160 -6.09 19.99 -9.82
N TRP A 161 -5.66 18.74 -9.96
CA TRP A 161 -4.29 18.47 -10.35
C TRP A 161 -4.12 19.08 -11.75
N ARG A 162 -3.08 19.90 -11.98
CA ARG A 162 -2.60 20.32 -13.32
C ARG A 162 -1.24 19.67 -13.56
N ILE A 163 -1.11 18.93 -14.66
CA ILE A 163 0.13 18.37 -15.18
C ILE A 163 0.16 19.02 -16.54
N SER A 164 1.16 19.87 -16.74
CA SER A 164 1.33 20.63 -17.97
C SER A 164 2.18 19.83 -18.96
N ALA A 165 1.74 19.91 -20.23
CA ALA A 165 2.28 19.36 -21.48
C ALA A 165 2.03 17.86 -21.73
#